data_AF-A0A261TFS2-F1
#
_entry.id   AF-A0A261TFS2-F1
#
_cell.length_a   1.000
_cell.length_b   1.000
_cell.length_c   1.000
_cell.angle_alpha   90.00
_cell.angle_beta   90.00
_cell.angle_gamma   90.00
#
_symmetry.space_group_name_H-M   'P 1'
#
loop_
_entity.id
_entity.type
_entity.pdbx_description
1 polymer ?
#
loop_
_entity_poly.entity_id
_entity_poly.type
_entity_poly.pdbx_seq_one_letter_code
_entity_poly.pdbx_strand_id
1 'polypeptide(L)'
;MNSLFNIKNLVRRADRSALDNMQINVGDVVHLQVADGPAIRAKVIYNAPYNGTTTYTTDLVCAGNGAGARAARIRFRHEHVHRIESVRHQQHA
;
A
#
# COMPACT_ATOMS: atom_id res chain seq x y z
N MET A 1 2.50 -10.36 -23.34
CA MET A 1 1.34 -9.56 -22.92
C MET A 1 1.81 -8.51 -21.92
N ASN A 2 1.65 -7.23 -22.21
CA ASN A 2 1.94 -6.14 -21.27
C ASN A 2 0.73 -6.02 -20.32
N SER A 3 0.75 -6.73 -19.20
CA SER A 3 -0.34 -6.67 -18.21
C SER A 3 -0.19 -5.42 -17.35
N LEU A 4 -0.96 -4.38 -17.66
CA LEU A 4 -1.16 -3.24 -16.77
C LEU A 4 -2.15 -3.68 -15.69
N PHE A 5 -1.75 -3.66 -14.42
CA PHE A 5 -2.64 -4.05 -13.33
C PHE A 5 -3.37 -2.82 -12.77
N ASN A 6 -4.67 -2.97 -12.48
CA ASN A 6 -5.48 -1.87 -11.95
C ASN A 6 -5.22 -1.65 -10.46
N ILE A 7 -4.29 -0.75 -10.16
CA ILE A 7 -3.91 -0.34 -8.81
C ILE A 7 -5.01 0.40 -8.01
N LYS A 8 -6.17 0.66 -8.62
CA LYS A 8 -7.31 1.30 -7.93
C LYS A 8 -8.19 0.28 -7.19
N ASN A 9 -8.12 -0.99 -7.57
CA ASN A 9 -8.95 -2.05 -7.00
C ASN A 9 -8.16 -2.83 -5.94
N LEU A 10 -7.92 -2.18 -4.81
CA LEU A 10 -7.25 -2.81 -3.67
C LEU A 10 -8.19 -3.77 -2.93
N VAL A 11 -7.66 -4.93 -2.59
CA VAL A 11 -8.36 -5.94 -1.80
C VAL A 11 -8.33 -5.53 -0.34
N ARG A 12 -9.50 -5.45 0.28
CA ARG A 12 -9.64 -5.28 1.73
C ARG A 12 -9.20 -6.56 2.42
N ARG A 13 -8.39 -6.41 3.46
CA ARG A 13 -8.03 -7.48 4.39
C ARG A 13 -9.30 -7.95 5.12
N ALA A 14 -9.31 -9.22 5.53
CA ALA A 14 -10.38 -9.75 6.39
C ALA A 14 -10.45 -8.98 7.72
N ASP A 15 -11.67 -8.79 8.24
CA ASP A 15 -11.91 -8.08 9.49
C ASP A 15 -11.23 -8.77 10.69
N ARG A 16 -10.74 -7.97 11.66
CA ARG A 16 -10.04 -8.40 12.90
C ARG A 16 -8.63 -8.93 12.68
N SER A 17 -7.83 -8.18 11.93
CA SER A 17 -6.40 -8.45 11.85
C SER A 17 -5.65 -7.81 13.02
N ALA A 18 -4.55 -8.42 13.46
CA ALA A 18 -3.60 -7.77 14.36
C ALA A 18 -3.12 -6.41 13.85
N LEU A 19 -3.17 -6.19 12.52
CA LEU A 19 -2.83 -4.93 11.90
C LEU A 19 -3.81 -3.80 12.24
N ASP A 20 -5.09 -4.07 12.55
CA ASP A 20 -6.11 -3.05 12.79
C ASP A 20 -5.70 -2.06 13.90
N ASN A 21 -4.90 -2.52 14.86
CA ASN A 21 -4.37 -1.71 15.96
C ASN A 21 -2.98 -1.10 15.67
N MET A 22 -2.37 -1.44 14.55
CA MET A 22 -1.02 -1.00 14.19
C MET A 22 -1.07 0.32 13.44
N GLN A 23 -0.31 1.30 13.92
CA GLN A 23 -0.19 2.60 13.24
C GLN A 23 0.64 2.48 11.96
N ILE A 24 0.17 3.09 10.87
CA ILE A 24 0.94 3.28 9.63
C ILE A 24 1.51 4.71 9.63
N ASN A 25 2.82 4.83 9.48
CA ASN A 25 3.54 6.10 9.48
C ASN A 25 4.14 6.40 8.10
N VAL A 26 4.46 7.67 7.86
CA VAL A 26 5.30 8.05 6.72
C VAL A 26 6.68 7.40 6.87
N GLY A 27 7.17 6.80 5.80
CA GLY A 27 8.40 6.01 5.77
C GLY A 27 8.17 4.50 5.85
N ASP A 28 7.09 4.04 6.45
CA ASP A 28 6.78 2.60 6.53
C ASP A 28 6.61 2.01 5.13
N VAL A 29 7.02 0.75 4.96
CA VAL A 29 6.75 0.01 3.73
C VAL A 29 5.52 -0.87 3.94
N VAL A 30 4.51 -0.69 3.10
CA VAL A 30 3.26 -1.44 3.15
C VAL A 30 3.18 -2.44 2.01
N HIS A 31 2.52 -3.56 2.30
CA HIS A 31 2.17 -4.56 1.30
C HIS A 31 0.67 -4.44 1.02
N LEU A 32 0.33 -4.17 -0.23
CA LEU A 32 -1.03 -4.04 -0.73
C LEU A 32 -1.33 -5.18 -1.69
N GLN A 33 -2.60 -5.55 -1.82
CA GLN A 33 -3.04 -6.55 -2.79
C GLN A 33 -4.07 -5.94 -3.73
N VAL A 34 -3.94 -6.22 -5.02
CA VAL A 34 -4.93 -5.90 -6.05
C VAL A 34 -5.71 -7.17 -6.41
N ALA A 35 -6.99 -7.04 -6.75
CA ALA A 35 -7.90 -8.18 -6.91
C ALA A 35 -7.39 -9.27 -7.87
N ASP A 36 -6.79 -8.84 -9.00
CA ASP A 36 -6.36 -9.74 -10.09
C ASP A 36 -4.88 -9.55 -10.44
N GLY A 37 -4.05 -9.19 -9.46
CA GLY A 37 -2.66 -8.84 -9.74
C GLY A 37 -1.69 -9.12 -8.60
N PRO A 38 -0.40 -8.80 -8.80
CA PRO A 38 0.64 -9.09 -7.84
C PRO A 38 0.47 -8.28 -6.55
N ALA A 39 1.02 -8.79 -5.46
CA ALA A 39 1.21 -7.98 -4.25
C ALA A 39 2.14 -6.80 -4.57
N ILE A 40 1.79 -5.62 -4.04
CA ILE A 40 2.54 -4.39 -4.23
C ILE A 40 3.22 -4.04 -2.93
N ARG A 41 4.55 -3.91 -2.97
CA ARG A 41 5.37 -3.43 -1.85
C ARG A 41 5.76 -1.98 -2.12
N ALA A 42 5.34 -1.04 -1.27
CA ALA A 42 5.52 0.40 -1.53
C ALA A 42 5.71 1.20 -0.24
N LYS A 43 6.43 2.32 -0.33
CA LYS A 43 6.71 3.18 0.83
C LYS A 43 5.64 4.23 1.00
N VAL A 44 5.17 4.44 2.22
CA VAL A 44 4.23 5.52 2.55
C VAL A 44 4.97 6.85 2.55
N ILE A 45 4.50 7.82 1.78
CA ILE A 45 5.09 9.17 1.70
C ILE A 45 4.20 10.25 2.28
N TYR A 46 2.90 9.97 2.45
CA TYR A 46 1.94 10.94 2.91
C TYR A 46 0.73 10.24 3.53
N ASN A 47 0.15 10.86 4.54
CA ASN A 47 -1.15 10.50 5.08
C ASN A 47 -1.97 11.76 5.34
N ALA A 48 -3.29 11.65 5.20
CA ALA A 48 -4.21 12.73 5.51
C ALA A 48 -5.57 12.17 5.96
N PRO A 49 -6.24 12.84 6.91
CA PRO A 49 -7.63 12.53 7.21
C PRO A 49 -8.52 12.94 6.02
N TYR A 50 -9.43 12.06 5.61
CA TYR A 50 -10.42 12.31 4.58
C TYR A 50 -11.73 11.60 4.96
N ASN A 51 -12.83 12.35 5.07
CA ASN A 51 -14.15 11.83 5.48
C ASN A 51 -14.10 10.95 6.74
N GLY A 52 -13.40 11.41 7.78
CA GLY A 52 -13.29 10.68 9.06
C GLY A 52 -12.39 9.44 9.02
N THR A 53 -11.72 9.15 7.90
CA THR A 53 -10.77 8.04 7.78
C THR A 53 -9.42 8.51 7.27
N THR A 54 -8.33 7.96 7.80
CA THR A 54 -6.98 8.25 7.29
C THR A 54 -6.77 7.59 5.93
N THR A 55 -6.43 8.41 4.93
CA THR A 55 -5.98 7.95 3.61
C THR A 55 -4.47 8.10 3.54
N TYR A 56 -3.81 7.06 3.06
CA TYR A 56 -2.37 6.98 2.89
C TYR A 56 -2.02 7.02 1.41
N THR A 57 -0.85 7.56 1.09
CA THR A 57 -0.33 7.62 -0.27
C THR A 57 1.07 7.01 -0.32
N THR A 58 1.29 6.13 -1.29
CA THR A 58 2.59 5.53 -1.54
C THR A 58 3.49 6.45 -2.38
N ASP A 59 4.77 6.12 -2.43
CA ASP A 59 5.65 6.54 -3.51
C ASP A 59 5.21 5.97 -4.88
N LEU A 60 5.97 6.30 -5.92
CA LEU A 60 5.70 5.83 -7.26
C LEU A 60 5.95 4.32 -7.34
N VAL A 61 4.91 3.57 -7.69
CA VAL A 61 4.98 2.14 -7.98
C VAL A 61 4.79 1.91 -9.47
N CYS A 62 5.57 0.99 -10.05
CA CYS A 62 5.39 0.58 -11.44
C CYS A 62 4.22 -0.39 -11.56
N ALA A 63 3.17 0.01 -12.28
CA ALA A 63 1.98 -0.82 -12.48
C ALA A 63 2.13 -1.79 -13.67
N GLY A 64 3.13 -2.69 -13.61
CA GLY A 64 3.31 -3.76 -14.60
C GLY A 64 4.77 -4.13 -14.85
N ASN A 65 4.97 -5.26 -15.54
CA ASN A 65 6.29 -5.75 -15.96
C ASN A 65 6.44 -5.54 -17.47
N GLY A 66 7.13 -4.49 -17.92
CA GLY A 66 7.42 -4.25 -19.33
C GLY A 66 7.63 -2.79 -19.71
N ALA A 67 8.02 -2.54 -20.97
CA ALA A 67 8.41 -1.24 -21.52
C ALA A 67 7.28 -0.17 -21.58
N GLY A 68 6.08 -0.47 -21.08
CA GLY A 68 4.94 0.45 -20.96
C GLY A 68 4.39 0.60 -19.54
N ALA A 69 5.07 0.04 -18.53
CA ALA A 69 4.64 0.14 -17.14
C ALA A 69 4.65 1.61 -16.69
N ARG A 70 3.47 2.13 -16.33
CA ARG A 70 3.34 3.50 -15.81
C ARG A 70 3.60 3.51 -14.32
N ALA A 71 4.48 4.42 -13.89
CA ALA A 71 4.66 4.74 -12.49
C ALA A 71 3.44 5.53 -11.99
N ALA A 72 2.85 5.10 -10.88
CA ALA A 72 1.70 5.77 -10.28
C ALA A 72 1.77 5.70 -8.76
N ARG A 73 1.12 6.64 -8.08
CA ARG A 73 0.96 6.59 -6.62
C ARG A 73 -0.35 5.89 -6.28
N ILE A 74 -0.34 5.08 -5.24
CA ILE A 74 -1.54 4.40 -4.75
C ILE A 74 -2.06 5.15 -3.54
N ARG A 75 -3.36 5.45 -3.56
CA ARG A 75 -4.10 5.89 -2.38
C ARG A 75 -4.80 4.71 -1.76
N PHE A 76 -4.64 4.53 -0.45
CA PHE A 76 -5.20 3.38 0.25
C PHE A 76 -5.66 3.77 1.67
N ARG A 77 -6.46 2.90 2.26
CA ARG A 77 -6.90 2.96 3.65
C ARG A 77 -6.25 1.83 4.43
N HIS A 78 -6.30 1.94 5.76
CA HIS A 78 -5.70 0.93 6.65
C HIS A 78 -6.16 -0.51 6.32
N GLU A 79 -7.45 -0.68 6.08
CA GLU A 79 -8.10 -1.93 5.68
C GLU A 79 -7.53 -2.60 4.41
N HIS A 80 -6.80 -1.86 3.55
CA HIS A 80 -6.19 -2.41 2.33
C HIS A 80 -4.79 -2.97 2.54
N VAL A 81 -4.20 -2.79 3.72
CA VAL A 81 -2.84 -3.25 4.01
C VAL A 81 -2.85 -4.73 4.37
N HIS A 82 -1.85 -5.49 3.96
CA HIS A 82 -1.73 -6.92 4.30
C HIS A 82 -0.49 -7.20 5.15
N ARG A 83 0.50 -6.29 5.12
CA ARG A 83 1.69 -6.30 5.98
C ARG A 83 2.28 -4.90 6.07
N ILE A 84 2.90 -4.59 7.21
CA ILE A 84 3.66 -3.35 7.45
C ILE A 84 5.09 -3.73 7.85
N GLU A 85 6.07 -3.18 7.15
CA GLU A 85 7.46 -3.14 7.56
C GLU A 85 7.72 -1.77 8.16
N SER A 86 7.73 -1.69 9.50
CA SER A 86 7.85 -0.40 10.16
C SER A 86 9.29 0.11 10.15
N VAL A 87 9.46 1.39 9.84
CA VAL A 87 10.77 2.06 9.98
C VAL A 87 11.23 2.13 11.43
N ARG A 88 10.30 2.16 12.41
CA ARG A 88 10.65 2.20 13.84
C ARG A 88 11.32 0.91 14.32
N HIS A 89 10.98 -0.23 13.72
CA HIS A 89 11.63 -1.51 14.06
C HIS A 89 12.99 -1.70 13.40
N GLN A 90 13.36 -0.92 12.38
CA GLN A 90 14.68 -0.98 11.75
C GLN A 90 15.75 -0.16 12.49
N GLN A 91 15.36 0.70 13.44
CA GLN A 91 16.29 1.52 14.22
C GLN A 91 16.79 0.86 15.50
N HIS A 92 16.29 -0.34 15.82
CA HIS A 92 16.66 -1.10 17.04
C HIS A 92 17.26 -2.49 16.73
N ALA A 93 17.76 -2.71 15.51
CA ALA A 93 18.47 -3.93 15.12
C ALA A 93 19.98 -3.70 15.05
#